data_AF-A0A376VVU0-F1
#
_entry.id   AF-A0A376VVU0-F1
#
_cell.length_a   1.000
_cell.length_b   1.000
_cell.length_c   1.000
_cell.angle_alpha   90.00
_cell.angle_beta   90.00
_cell.angle_gamma   90.00
#
_symmetry.space_group_name_H-M   'P 1'
#
loop_
_entity.id
_entity.type
_entity.pdbx_description
1 polymer ?
#
loop_
_entity_poly.entity_id
_entity_poly.type
_entity_poly.pdbx_seq_one_letter_code
_entity_poly.pdbx_strand_id
1 'polypeptide(L)'
;MDIDFGEYQAHDFKGRTGQPPQNVQKIQKELTFNCTNISDGVHIYLSLEGTPNAAYPSAISLGNADVGAVIEDGKGNILKPNDSNSLLEMNPGSLYEYVKRKVTTTITAYPVSTTGKLPAAGDYSGVATMHVELD
;
A
#
# COMPACT_ATOMS: atom_id res chain seq x y z
N MET A 1 -6.47 9.00 5.91
CA MET A 1 -7.17 8.03 5.03
C MET A 1 -7.16 6.72 5.77
N ASP A 2 -8.33 6.11 5.93
CA ASP A 2 -8.46 4.89 6.71
C ASP A 2 -8.69 3.68 5.80
N ILE A 3 -7.96 2.61 6.09
CA ILE A 3 -8.12 1.28 5.49
C ILE A 3 -8.37 0.32 6.65
N ASP A 4 -9.62 -0.09 6.82
CA ASP A 4 -10.03 -1.04 7.84
C ASP A 4 -10.06 -2.46 7.25
N PHE A 5 -9.12 -3.31 7.67
CA PHE A 5 -9.02 -4.69 7.21
C PHE A 5 -10.11 -5.60 7.79
N GLY A 6 -10.83 -5.17 8.83
CA GLY A 6 -11.79 -5.98 9.55
C GLY A 6 -11.14 -7.02 10.47
N GLU A 7 -11.95 -7.96 10.94
CA GLU A 7 -11.57 -9.00 11.89
C GLU A 7 -11.21 -10.31 11.18
N TYR A 8 -10.12 -10.95 11.63
CA TYR A 8 -9.68 -12.26 11.16
C TYR A 8 -9.37 -13.17 12.34
N GLN A 9 -9.58 -14.47 12.18
CA GLN A 9 -9.16 -15.43 13.18
C GLN A 9 -7.64 -15.60 13.07
N ALA A 10 -6.93 -15.66 14.21
CA ALA A 10 -5.47 -15.80 14.21
C ALA A 10 -4.98 -17.00 13.38
N HIS A 11 -5.77 -18.09 13.32
CA HIS A 11 -5.46 -19.27 12.53
C HIS A 11 -5.37 -18.97 11.03
N ASP A 12 -6.08 -17.95 10.53
CA ASP A 12 -6.10 -17.60 9.11
C ASP A 12 -4.72 -17.14 8.61
N PHE A 13 -3.83 -16.70 9.51
CA PHE A 13 -2.46 -16.27 9.21
C PHE A 13 -1.40 -17.38 9.36
N LYS A 14 -1.76 -18.52 9.95
CA LYS A 14 -0.80 -19.58 10.32
C LYS A 14 -0.27 -20.30 9.08
N GLY A 15 1.06 -20.40 8.96
CA GLY A 15 1.76 -21.09 7.87
C GLY A 15 1.79 -20.32 6.55
N ARG A 16 1.50 -19.02 6.56
CA ARG A 16 1.28 -18.19 5.36
C ARG A 16 2.29 -17.05 5.21
N THR A 17 3.55 -17.29 5.55
CA THR A 17 4.62 -16.27 5.50
C THR A 17 4.64 -15.53 4.15
N GLY A 18 4.55 -14.21 4.19
CA GLY A 18 4.51 -13.33 3.01
C GLY A 18 3.20 -13.38 2.22
N GLN A 19 2.16 -14.03 2.72
CA GLN A 19 0.87 -14.20 2.05
C GLN A 19 -0.28 -13.60 2.87
N PRO A 20 -1.37 -13.17 2.21
CA PRO A 20 -2.59 -12.77 2.90
C PRO A 20 -3.21 -13.93 3.69
N PRO A 21 -4.01 -13.64 4.73
CA PRO A 21 -4.72 -14.67 5.49
C PRO A 21 -5.67 -15.48 4.61
N GLN A 22 -6.14 -16.62 5.12
CA GLN A 22 -7.27 -17.33 4.53
C GLN A 22 -8.49 -16.39 4.49
N ASN A 23 -9.31 -16.51 3.43
CA ASN A 23 -10.53 -15.71 3.24
C ASN A 23 -10.31 -14.19 3.22
N VAL A 24 -9.12 -13.74 2.79
CA VAL A 24 -8.79 -12.31 2.73
C VAL A 24 -9.81 -11.51 1.93
N GLN A 25 -10.28 -10.42 2.53
CA GLN A 25 -10.99 -9.36 1.82
C GLN A 25 -10.01 -8.25 1.47
N LYS A 26 -9.60 -8.20 0.20
CA LYS A 26 -8.77 -7.11 -0.31
C LYS A 26 -9.59 -5.83 -0.44
N ILE A 27 -8.99 -4.70 -0.03
CA ILE A 27 -9.64 -3.38 -0.07
C ILE A 27 -9.06 -2.60 -1.23
N GLN A 28 -9.92 -2.14 -2.13
CA GLN A 28 -9.53 -1.27 -3.22
C GLN A 28 -9.86 0.19 -2.90
N LYS A 29 -8.92 1.09 -3.20
CA LYS A 29 -9.11 2.54 -3.05
C LYS A 29 -8.62 3.24 -4.30
N GLU A 30 -9.50 4.03 -4.90
CA GLU A 30 -9.12 5.00 -5.93
C GLU A 30 -8.54 6.24 -5.26
N LEU A 31 -7.37 6.66 -5.74
CA LEU A 31 -6.68 7.87 -5.32
C LEU A 31 -6.72 8.87 -6.46
N THR A 32 -7.00 10.13 -6.12
CA THR A 32 -7.04 11.23 -7.07
C THR A 32 -6.24 12.40 -6.51
N PHE A 33 -5.29 12.89 -7.31
CA PHE A 33 -4.48 14.05 -6.98
C PHE A 33 -4.75 15.16 -7.99
N ASN A 34 -5.01 16.37 -7.49
CA ASN A 34 -5.13 17.56 -8.33
C ASN A 34 -3.74 18.20 -8.43
N CYS A 35 -3.11 18.07 -9.59
CA CYS A 35 -1.78 18.57 -9.84
C CYS A 35 -1.84 19.84 -10.69
N THR A 36 -0.86 20.73 -10.55
CA THR A 36 -0.76 21.99 -11.30
C THR A 36 0.69 22.22 -11.71
N ASN A 37 0.91 22.82 -12.88
CA ASN A 37 2.22 23.12 -13.46
C ASN A 37 3.10 21.88 -13.76
N ILE A 38 2.48 20.75 -14.14
CA ILE A 38 3.19 19.54 -14.58
C ILE A 38 2.93 19.32 -16.07
N SER A 39 3.97 19.46 -16.89
CA SER A 39 3.89 19.28 -18.35
C SER A 39 3.62 17.83 -18.75
N ASP A 40 3.15 17.62 -19.98
CA ASP A 40 3.09 16.28 -20.57
C ASP A 40 4.48 15.66 -20.72
N GLY A 41 4.54 14.33 -20.62
CA GLY A 41 5.79 13.56 -20.66
C GLY A 41 6.48 13.37 -19.31
N VAL A 42 6.10 14.11 -18.26
CA VAL A 42 6.57 13.87 -16.88
C VAL A 42 5.89 12.62 -16.33
N HIS A 43 6.67 11.70 -15.79
CA HIS A 43 6.14 10.53 -15.11
C HIS A 43 5.82 10.87 -13.66
N ILE A 44 4.67 10.40 -13.17
CA ILE A 44 4.17 10.73 -11.84
C ILE A 44 3.96 9.44 -11.08
N TYR A 45 4.66 9.30 -9.95
CA TYR A 45 4.69 8.07 -9.16
C TYR A 45 4.12 8.29 -7.77
N LEU A 46 3.55 7.21 -7.23
CA LEU A 46 3.20 7.09 -5.81
C LEU A 46 4.30 6.28 -5.11
N SER A 47 4.78 6.76 -3.97
CA SER A 47 5.67 6.02 -3.07
C SER A 47 5.14 6.04 -1.63
N LEU A 48 5.68 5.15 -0.80
CA LEU A 48 5.26 5.00 0.59
C LEU A 48 6.43 5.21 1.54
N GLU A 49 6.22 6.08 2.52
CA GLU A 49 7.05 6.18 3.70
C GLU A 49 6.31 5.57 4.89
N GLY A 50 6.98 4.71 5.66
CA GLY A 50 6.39 4.09 6.84
C GLY A 50 7.32 3.08 7.46
N THR A 51 7.05 2.64 8.68
CA THR A 51 7.90 1.63 9.34
C THR A 51 7.71 0.27 8.67
N PRO A 52 8.73 -0.33 8.04
CA PRO A 52 8.60 -1.67 7.48
C PRO A 52 8.45 -2.71 8.59
N ASN A 53 7.70 -3.78 8.36
CA ASN A 53 7.71 -4.93 9.26
C ASN A 53 9.09 -5.61 9.21
N ALA A 54 9.67 -5.89 10.37
CA ALA A 54 11.04 -6.41 10.46
C ALA A 54 11.24 -7.80 9.83
N ALA A 55 10.22 -8.66 9.87
CA ALA A 55 10.29 -10.01 9.32
C ALA A 55 9.96 -10.05 7.82
N TYR A 56 9.10 -9.14 7.36
CA TYR A 56 8.70 -9.02 5.97
C TYR A 56 8.68 -7.54 5.54
N PRO A 57 9.83 -6.96 5.14
CA PRO A 57 9.97 -5.53 4.87
C PRO A 57 9.12 -5.00 3.71
N SER A 58 8.56 -5.88 2.87
CA SER A 58 7.59 -5.49 1.85
C SER A 58 6.24 -5.03 2.46
N ALA A 59 5.97 -5.32 3.73
CA ALA A 59 4.77 -4.88 4.44
C ALA A 59 5.08 -3.74 5.41
N ILE A 60 4.07 -2.89 5.61
CA ILE A 60 4.03 -1.86 6.65
C ILE A 60 3.78 -2.53 8.01
N SER A 61 4.46 -2.07 9.05
CA SER A 61 4.28 -2.54 10.42
C SER A 61 2.92 -2.13 10.98
N LEU A 62 2.23 -3.09 11.60
CA LEU A 62 0.99 -2.87 12.37
C LEU A 62 1.23 -2.91 13.89
N GLY A 63 2.49 -2.80 14.33
CA GLY A 63 2.87 -2.96 15.74
C GLY A 63 2.89 -4.41 16.24
N ASN A 64 2.71 -5.39 15.34
CA ASN A 64 2.83 -6.82 15.62
C ASN A 64 3.90 -7.43 14.70
N ALA A 65 4.70 -8.36 15.23
CA ALA A 65 5.80 -8.96 14.47
C ALA A 65 5.33 -9.97 13.41
N ASP A 66 4.18 -10.60 13.61
CA ASP A 66 3.65 -11.73 12.84
C ASP A 66 2.59 -11.32 11.78
N VAL A 67 2.13 -10.07 11.81
CA VAL A 67 1.22 -9.50 10.80
C VAL A 67 1.66 -8.11 10.35
N GLY A 68 1.37 -7.77 9.11
CA GLY A 68 1.66 -6.47 8.51
C GLY A 68 0.64 -6.10 7.44
N ALA A 69 0.69 -4.87 6.95
CA ALA A 69 -0.17 -4.39 5.88
C ALA A 69 0.60 -4.29 4.56
N VAL A 70 0.01 -4.78 3.47
CA VAL A 70 0.55 -4.62 2.12
C VAL A 70 -0.35 -3.67 1.34
N ILE A 71 0.28 -2.83 0.53
CA ILE A 71 -0.36 -2.03 -0.52
C ILE A 71 0.28 -2.48 -1.85
N GLU A 72 -0.54 -2.75 -2.86
CA GLU A 72 -0.11 -3.13 -4.21
C GLU A 72 -0.92 -2.38 -5.28
N ASP A 73 -0.48 -2.49 -6.53
CA ASP A 73 -1.14 -1.90 -7.71
C ASP A 73 -2.34 -2.71 -8.26
N GLY A 74 -2.71 -3.80 -7.58
CA GLY A 74 -3.76 -4.74 -8.02
C GLY A 74 -3.31 -5.76 -9.06
N LYS A 75 -2.03 -5.75 -9.48
CA LYS A 75 -1.41 -6.72 -10.39
C LYS A 75 -0.36 -7.61 -9.71
N GLY A 76 -0.20 -7.51 -8.40
CA GLY A 76 0.81 -8.22 -7.61
C GLY A 76 2.03 -7.37 -7.27
N ASN A 77 2.16 -6.13 -7.77
CA ASN A 77 3.34 -5.31 -7.54
C ASN A 77 3.18 -4.54 -6.22
N ILE A 78 3.89 -5.01 -5.20
CA ILE A 78 3.86 -4.43 -3.85
C ILE A 78 4.61 -3.09 -3.84
N LEU A 79 3.95 -2.06 -3.32
CA LEU A 79 4.56 -0.78 -2.99
C LEU A 79 5.16 -0.87 -1.58
N LYS A 80 6.47 -1.02 -1.52
CA LYS A 80 7.20 -1.28 -0.27
C LYS A 80 7.50 0.04 0.46
N PRO A 81 7.29 0.09 1.79
CA PRO A 81 7.61 1.29 2.56
C PRO A 81 9.12 1.54 2.62
N ASN A 82 9.54 2.80 2.46
CA ASN A 82 10.93 3.26 2.54
C ASN A 82 11.89 2.60 1.53
N ASP A 83 11.41 2.12 0.38
CA ASP A 83 12.24 1.61 -0.72
C ASP A 83 12.14 2.57 -1.91
N SER A 84 13.24 3.29 -2.18
CA SER A 84 13.31 4.28 -3.27
C SER A 84 13.16 3.68 -4.67
N ASN A 85 13.26 2.36 -4.81
CA ASN A 85 13.02 1.68 -6.08
C ASN A 85 11.59 1.12 -6.19
N SER A 86 10.78 1.29 -5.15
CA SER A 86 9.39 0.85 -5.11
C SER A 86 8.47 2.03 -5.42
N LEU A 87 8.15 2.16 -6.70
CA LEU A 87 7.31 3.24 -7.23
C LEU A 87 6.12 2.66 -7.98
N LEU A 88 4.95 3.26 -7.79
CA LEU A 88 3.75 2.96 -8.56
C LEU A 88 3.47 4.11 -9.53
N GLU A 89 3.68 3.87 -10.83
CA GLU A 89 3.33 4.85 -11.86
C GLU A 89 1.82 5.08 -11.90
N MET A 90 1.41 6.35 -11.81
CA MET A 90 0.02 6.77 -11.84
C MET A 90 -0.38 7.22 -13.24
N ASN A 91 -1.68 7.24 -13.53
CA ASN A 91 -2.19 7.85 -14.75
C ASN A 91 -2.13 9.38 -14.61
N PRO A 92 -1.32 10.09 -15.41
CA PRO A 92 -1.15 11.53 -15.28
C PRO A 92 -2.36 12.33 -15.79
N GLY A 93 -3.30 11.69 -16.51
CA GLY A 93 -4.41 12.35 -17.18
C GLY A 93 -3.95 13.35 -18.24
N SER A 94 -4.88 14.20 -18.71
CA SER A 94 -4.59 15.28 -19.66
C SER A 94 -4.62 16.65 -19.00
N LEU A 95 -3.89 17.60 -19.57
CA LEU A 95 -3.96 19.00 -19.16
C LEU A 95 -5.35 19.59 -19.42
N TYR A 96 -5.83 20.37 -18.45
CA TYR A 96 -6.99 21.24 -18.55
C TYR A 96 -6.69 22.57 -17.88
N GLU A 97 -7.44 23.63 -18.22
CA GLU A 97 -7.15 24.99 -17.75
C GLU A 97 -5.67 25.39 -17.92
N TYR A 98 -5.06 24.95 -19.03
CA TYR A 98 -3.67 25.17 -19.44
C TYR A 98 -2.57 24.53 -18.56
N VAL A 99 -2.78 24.44 -17.26
CA VAL A 99 -1.73 24.03 -16.30
C VAL A 99 -2.17 22.96 -15.29
N LYS A 100 -3.46 22.60 -15.24
CA LYS A 100 -3.98 21.63 -14.27
C LYS A 100 -4.10 20.25 -14.90
N ARG A 101 -3.91 19.21 -14.08
CA ARG A 101 -4.21 17.83 -14.48
C ARG A 101 -4.70 17.02 -13.29
N LYS A 102 -5.53 16.02 -13.56
CA LYS A 102 -6.02 15.08 -12.56
C LYS A 102 -5.26 13.77 -12.70
N VAL A 103 -4.47 13.44 -11.69
CA VAL A 103 -3.67 12.22 -11.64
C VAL A 103 -4.44 11.17 -10.83
N THR A 104 -4.53 9.94 -11.34
CA THR A 104 -5.28 8.88 -10.69
C THR A 104 -4.53 7.56 -10.63
N THR A 105 -4.82 6.78 -9.59
CA THR A 105 -4.41 5.37 -9.48
C THR A 105 -5.37 4.62 -8.58
N THR A 106 -5.36 3.30 -8.66
CA THR A 106 -6.08 2.43 -7.73
C THR A 106 -5.08 1.58 -6.99
N ILE A 107 -5.14 1.62 -5.67
CA ILE A 107 -4.35 0.74 -4.80
C ILE A 107 -5.23 -0.39 -4.28
N THR A 108 -4.62 -1.54 -4.06
CA THR A 108 -5.24 -2.68 -3.36
C THR A 108 -4.46 -2.94 -2.07
N ALA A 109 -5.15 -3.01 -0.95
CA ALA A 109 -4.56 -3.20 0.37
C ALA A 109 -5.13 -4.44 1.07
N TYR A 110 -4.30 -5.12 1.85
CA TYR A 110 -4.71 -6.27 2.66
C TYR A 110 -3.69 -6.58 3.76
N PRO A 111 -4.11 -7.25 4.85
CA PRO A 111 -3.17 -7.75 5.84
C PRO A 111 -2.42 -8.97 5.30
N VAL A 112 -1.22 -9.22 5.81
CA VAL A 112 -0.41 -10.40 5.49
C VAL A 112 0.20 -11.00 6.75
N SER A 113 0.44 -12.31 6.72
CA SER A 113 1.27 -12.97 7.73
C SER A 113 2.74 -12.71 7.39
N THR A 114 3.49 -12.13 8.30
CA THR A 114 4.89 -11.71 8.03
C THR A 114 5.88 -12.80 8.43
N THR A 115 5.51 -13.68 9.37
CA THR A 115 6.36 -14.76 9.86
C THR A 115 5.80 -16.15 9.59
N GLY A 116 4.50 -16.28 9.31
CA GLY A 116 3.79 -17.56 9.25
C GLY A 116 3.44 -18.15 10.62
N LYS A 117 3.76 -17.46 11.72
CA LYS A 117 3.34 -17.88 13.06
C LYS A 117 1.87 -17.54 13.29
N LEU A 118 1.33 -18.09 14.38
CA LEU A 118 0.02 -17.70 14.87
C LEU A 118 0.17 -16.35 15.59
N PRO A 119 -0.42 -15.25 15.08
CA PRO A 119 -0.35 -13.96 15.77
C PRO A 119 -1.13 -14.01 17.08
N ALA A 120 -0.73 -13.18 18.05
CA ALA A 120 -1.55 -12.93 19.22
C ALA A 120 -2.90 -12.30 18.83
N ALA A 121 -3.92 -12.51 19.65
CA ALA A 121 -5.19 -11.81 19.49
C ALA A 121 -5.03 -10.34 19.95
N GLY A 122 -5.70 -9.42 19.25
CA GLY A 122 -5.75 -8.01 19.61
C GLY A 122 -6.00 -7.12 18.40
N ASP A 123 -6.21 -5.84 18.68
CA ASP A 123 -6.38 -4.80 17.67
C ASP A 123 -5.02 -4.23 17.28
N TYR A 124 -4.74 -4.22 15.98
CA TYR A 124 -3.46 -3.75 15.43
C TYR A 124 -3.71 -2.60 14.45
N SER A 125 -2.83 -1.61 14.47
CA SER A 125 -2.90 -0.48 13.56
C SER A 125 -1.49 -0.01 13.17
N GLY A 126 -1.41 0.65 12.03
CA GLY A 126 -0.17 1.18 11.48
C GLY A 126 -0.45 2.39 10.61
N VAL A 127 0.62 3.11 10.26
CA VAL A 127 0.53 4.32 9.45
C VAL A 127 1.60 4.25 8.36
N ALA A 128 1.23 4.68 7.17
CA ALA A 128 2.15 5.02 6.09
C ALA A 128 1.74 6.36 5.49
N THR A 129 2.74 7.15 5.11
CA THR A 129 2.60 8.42 4.40
C THR A 129 2.79 8.16 2.91
N MET A 130 1.85 8.65 2.10
CA MET A 130 1.97 8.61 0.65
C MET A 130 2.72 9.84 0.17
N HIS A 131 3.69 9.64 -0.72
CA HIS A 131 4.38 10.70 -1.43
C HIS A 131 4.09 10.62 -2.92
N VAL A 132 4.07 11.80 -3.57
CA VAL A 132 4.00 11.90 -5.03
C VAL A 132 5.37 12.31 -5.54
N GLU A 133 5.97 11.47 -6.37
CA GLU A 133 7.28 11.67 -6.96
C GLU A 133 7.15 11.99 -8.45
N LEU A 134 8.07 12.82 -8.96
CA LEU A 134 8.11 13.28 -10.36
C LEU A 134 9.46 12.94 -10.95
N ASP A 135 9.46 12.40 -12.17
CA ASP A 135 10.65 12.16 -13.01
C ASP A 135 10.46 12.77 -14.41
#